data_AF-A0A919PZN1-F1
#
_entry.id   AF-A0A919PZN1-F1
#
_cell.length_a   1.000
_cell.length_b   1.000
_cell.length_c   1.000
_cell.angle_alpha   90.00
_cell.angle_beta   90.00
_cell.angle_gamma   90.00
#
_symmetry.space_group_name_H-M   'P 1'
#
loop_
_entity.id
_entity.type
_entity.pdbx_description
1 polymer ?
#
loop_
_entity_poly.entity_id
_entity_poly.type
_entity_poly.pdbx_seq_one_letter_code
_entity_poly.pdbx_strand_id
1 'polypeptide(L)'
;MTLTAPQLRSTAALVAAVPGLRARLADATGTCVEVGPDGDGHLRAQAFHDIVRDAHARGEVLAATELTVEGLDAATGLVHHAGARWFVSPLPARRTVACLRESGHTPAPLQAMVRGDDELGVSVVRIADRSGALDPAAIDAAAVSARAACLVAHLVSTTHAADAGSGTAEAAPDLAARHAITNDPDHPSH
;
A
#
# COMPACT_ATOMS: atom_id res chain seq x y z
N MET A 1 9.65 -14.25 17.99
CA MET A 1 9.43 -12.87 17.51
C MET A 1 8.03 -12.83 16.92
N THR A 2 7.23 -11.81 17.19
CA THR A 2 5.87 -11.69 16.61
C THR A 2 5.91 -10.89 15.32
N LEU A 3 5.08 -11.25 14.34
CA LEU A 3 4.96 -10.48 13.11
C LEU A 3 4.27 -9.15 13.38
N THR A 4 4.70 -8.11 12.67
CA THR A 4 4.09 -6.77 12.78
C THR A 4 2.82 -6.67 11.92
N ALA A 5 1.87 -5.84 12.33
CA ALA A 5 0.65 -5.60 11.54
C ALA A 5 0.94 -5.10 10.10
N PRO A 6 1.93 -4.21 9.84
CA PRO A 6 2.30 -3.83 8.48
C PRO A 6 2.82 -5.01 7.64
N GLN A 7 3.58 -5.95 8.22
CA GLN A 7 4.05 -7.14 7.50
C GLN A 7 2.87 -8.02 7.09
N LEU A 8 1.93 -8.27 7.99
CA LEU A 8 0.74 -9.07 7.69
C LEU A 8 -0.14 -8.42 6.61
N ARG A 9 -0.41 -7.12 6.71
CA ARG A 9 -1.17 -6.38 5.69
C ARG A 9 -0.49 -6.42 4.32
N SER A 10 0.83 -6.22 4.29
CA SER A 10 1.60 -6.27 3.04
C SER A 10 1.52 -7.65 2.40
N THR A 11 1.72 -8.71 3.18
CA THR A 11 1.62 -10.08 2.66
C THR A 11 0.21 -10.40 2.18
N ALA A 12 -0.82 -10.05 2.94
CA ALA A 12 -2.21 -10.27 2.57
C ALA A 12 -2.57 -9.62 1.24
N ALA A 13 -2.24 -8.35 1.06
CA ALA A 13 -2.42 -7.64 -0.19
C ALA A 13 -1.64 -8.31 -1.34
N LEU A 14 -0.39 -8.72 -1.07
CA LEU A 14 0.49 -9.31 -2.08
C LEU A 14 -0.03 -10.67 -2.56
N VAL A 15 -0.35 -11.61 -1.67
CA VAL A 15 -0.85 -12.94 -2.07
C VAL A 15 -2.23 -12.88 -2.73
N ALA A 16 -3.08 -11.93 -2.34
CA ALA A 16 -4.36 -11.71 -3.01
C ALA A 16 -4.22 -11.07 -4.39
N ALA A 17 -3.17 -10.26 -4.60
CA ALA A 17 -2.94 -9.56 -5.86
C ALA A 17 -2.15 -10.36 -6.89
N VAL A 18 -1.27 -11.27 -6.46
CA VAL A 18 -0.32 -11.99 -7.32
C VAL A 18 -0.82 -13.42 -7.60
N PRO A 19 -1.24 -13.74 -8.83
CA PRO A 19 -1.78 -15.07 -9.15
C PRO A 19 -0.76 -16.18 -8.90
N GLY A 20 -1.17 -17.20 -8.15
CA GLY A 20 -0.34 -18.38 -7.85
C GLY A 20 0.76 -18.15 -6.81
N LEU A 21 0.86 -16.96 -6.22
CA LEU A 21 1.80 -16.71 -5.13
C LEU A 21 1.36 -17.46 -3.87
N ARG A 22 2.34 -18.03 -3.16
CA ARG A 22 2.11 -18.76 -1.91
C ARG A 22 2.80 -18.08 -0.74
N ALA A 23 2.18 -18.19 0.43
CA ALA A 23 2.77 -17.79 1.69
C ALA A 23 2.50 -18.84 2.77
N ARG A 24 3.35 -18.87 3.77
CA ARG A 24 3.26 -19.77 4.91
C ARG A 24 3.34 -18.95 6.18
N LEU A 25 2.37 -19.12 7.07
CA LEU A 25 2.37 -18.54 8.40
C LEU A 25 2.52 -19.66 9.42
N ALA A 26 3.42 -19.49 10.39
CA ALA A 26 3.52 -20.40 11.52
C ALA A 26 3.44 -19.63 12.84
N ASP A 27 2.81 -20.26 13.84
CA ASP A 27 2.74 -19.75 15.20
C ASP A 27 3.82 -20.38 16.10
N ALA A 28 3.89 -19.92 17.35
CA ALA A 28 4.85 -20.40 18.33
C ALA A 28 4.63 -21.87 18.75
N THR A 29 3.46 -22.44 18.46
CA THR A 29 3.10 -23.83 18.81
C THR A 29 3.51 -24.82 17.72
N GLY A 30 3.99 -24.32 16.57
CA GLY A 30 4.30 -25.12 15.40
C GLY A 30 3.10 -25.35 14.48
N THR A 31 1.94 -24.76 14.79
CA THR A 31 0.78 -24.77 13.88
C THR A 31 1.11 -23.91 12.68
N CYS A 32 0.79 -24.43 11.50
CA CYS A 32 1.14 -23.82 10.23
C CYS A 32 -0.09 -23.69 9.33
N VAL A 33 -0.25 -22.51 8.72
CA VAL A 33 -1.26 -22.23 7.72
C VAL A 33 -0.55 -21.86 6.42
N GLU A 34 -0.84 -22.59 5.36
CA GLU A 34 -0.39 -22.26 4.03
C GLU A 34 -1.48 -21.49 3.29
N VAL A 35 -1.08 -20.40 2.67
CA VAL A 35 -1.92 -19.50 1.88
C VAL A 35 -1.53 -19.64 0.42
N GLY A 36 -2.50 -19.84 -0.45
CA GLY A 36 -2.22 -20.10 -1.86
C GLY A 36 -3.46 -20.05 -2.76
N PRO A 37 -3.31 -20.49 -4.02
CA PRO A 37 -4.43 -20.63 -4.95
C PRO A 37 -5.40 -21.72 -4.47
N ASP A 38 -6.63 -21.69 -4.99
CA ASP A 38 -7.68 -22.64 -4.63
C ASP A 38 -7.26 -24.09 -4.90
N GLY A 39 -7.25 -24.92 -3.85
CA GLY A 39 -6.87 -26.34 -3.91
C GLY A 39 -5.95 -26.74 -2.76
N ASP A 40 -5.80 -28.05 -2.53
CA ASP A 40 -4.77 -28.66 -1.68
C ASP A 40 -4.76 -28.33 -0.17
N GLY A 41 -5.89 -27.90 0.39
CA GLY A 41 -6.01 -27.61 1.83
C GLY A 41 -5.35 -26.30 2.27
N HIS A 42 -4.99 -25.45 1.32
CA HIS A 42 -4.53 -24.09 1.59
C HIS A 42 -5.70 -23.17 1.98
N LEU A 43 -5.40 -22.20 2.84
CA LEU A 43 -6.26 -21.04 3.01
C LEU A 43 -6.21 -20.21 1.72
N ARG A 44 -7.37 -19.94 1.13
CA ARG A 44 -7.45 -19.13 -0.10
C ARG A 44 -6.88 -17.74 0.15
N ALA A 45 -6.10 -17.22 -0.79
CA ALA A 45 -5.49 -15.89 -0.68
C ALA A 45 -6.49 -14.78 -0.32
N GLN A 46 -7.69 -14.80 -0.89
CA GLN A 46 -8.73 -13.83 -0.57
C GLN A 46 -9.28 -14.00 0.86
N ALA A 47 -9.45 -15.23 1.35
CA ALA A 47 -9.90 -15.48 2.71
C ALA A 47 -8.84 -15.03 3.73
N PHE A 48 -7.55 -15.23 3.43
CA PHE A 48 -6.46 -14.69 4.25
C PHE A 48 -6.48 -13.16 4.27
N HIS A 49 -6.71 -12.52 3.11
CA HIS A 49 -6.87 -11.08 3.01
C HIS A 49 -8.00 -10.54 3.88
N ASP A 50 -9.19 -11.15 3.81
CA ASP A 50 -10.35 -10.77 4.62
C ASP A 50 -10.06 -10.90 6.13
N ILE A 51 -9.41 -11.99 6.55
CA ILE A 51 -9.02 -12.20 7.97
C ILE A 51 -8.09 -11.09 8.46
N VAL A 52 -7.08 -10.72 7.66
CA VAL A 52 -6.11 -9.68 8.02
C VAL A 52 -6.77 -8.31 8.05
N ARG A 53 -7.66 -8.00 7.10
CA ARG A 53 -8.45 -6.76 7.09
C ARG A 53 -9.29 -6.65 8.37
N ASP A 54 -10.02 -7.71 8.70
CA ASP A 54 -10.93 -7.71 9.83
C ASP A 54 -10.18 -7.60 11.17
N ALA A 55 -9.04 -8.30 11.31
CA ALA A 55 -8.16 -8.15 12.46
C ALA A 55 -7.61 -6.72 12.57
N HIS A 56 -7.19 -6.12 11.45
CA HIS A 56 -6.71 -4.73 11.42
C HIS A 56 -7.80 -3.74 11.86
N ALA A 57 -9.03 -3.90 11.38
CA ALA A 57 -10.16 -3.05 11.74
C ALA A 57 -10.50 -3.13 13.24
N ARG A 58 -10.28 -4.29 13.87
CA ARG A 58 -10.49 -4.50 15.32
C ARG A 58 -9.26 -4.15 16.17
N GLY A 59 -8.13 -3.81 15.57
CA GLY A 59 -6.87 -3.59 16.29
C GLY A 59 -6.27 -4.87 16.89
N GLU A 60 -6.64 -6.04 16.36
CA GLU A 60 -6.16 -7.34 16.80
C GLU A 60 -4.83 -7.70 16.14
N VAL A 61 -4.00 -8.46 16.88
CA VAL A 61 -2.73 -8.99 16.37
C VAL A 61 -2.90 -10.49 16.14
N LEU A 62 -2.66 -10.95 14.91
CA LEU A 62 -2.62 -12.38 14.61
C LEU A 62 -1.38 -13.00 15.26
N ALA A 63 -1.56 -14.12 15.94
CA ALA A 63 -0.54 -14.83 16.70
C ALA A 63 0.48 -15.60 15.82
N ALA A 64 0.85 -15.06 14.66
CA ALA A 64 1.87 -15.63 13.81
C ALA A 64 3.26 -15.10 14.20
N THR A 65 4.21 -16.02 14.32
CA THR A 65 5.61 -15.72 14.68
C THR A 65 6.55 -15.81 13.50
N GLU A 66 6.17 -16.57 12.47
CA GLU A 66 6.95 -16.75 11.26
C GLU A 66 6.07 -16.54 10.03
N LEU A 67 6.66 -15.92 9.02
CA LEU A 67 6.04 -15.68 7.73
C LEU A 67 7.08 -15.90 6.64
N THR A 68 6.75 -16.79 5.71
CA THR A 68 7.53 -17.05 4.51
C THR A 68 6.65 -16.76 3.30
N VAL A 69 7.19 -16.06 2.31
CA VAL A 69 6.51 -15.81 1.03
C VAL A 69 7.39 -16.39 -0.07
N GLU A 70 6.79 -17.17 -0.97
CA GLU A 70 7.52 -17.76 -2.08
C GLU A 70 8.16 -16.68 -2.96
N GLY A 71 9.43 -16.86 -3.30
CA GLY A 71 10.16 -15.91 -4.15
C GLY A 71 10.50 -14.57 -3.50
N LEU A 72 10.25 -14.37 -2.20
CA LEU A 72 10.66 -13.17 -1.47
C LEU A 72 12.17 -13.15 -1.24
N ASP A 73 12.83 -12.13 -1.77
CA ASP A 73 14.19 -11.77 -1.40
C ASP A 73 14.16 -10.90 -0.14
N ALA A 74 14.70 -11.43 0.96
CA ALA A 74 14.75 -10.75 2.25
C ALA A 74 15.63 -9.49 2.24
N ALA A 75 16.63 -9.40 1.36
CA ALA A 75 17.53 -8.25 1.29
C ALA A 75 16.86 -7.04 0.63
N THR A 76 16.09 -7.27 -0.43
CA THR A 76 15.47 -6.20 -1.22
C THR A 76 14.00 -5.97 -0.86
N GLY A 77 13.34 -6.98 -0.27
CA GLY A 77 11.90 -7.00 -0.03
C GLY A 77 11.08 -7.15 -1.32
N LEU A 78 11.69 -7.65 -2.39
CA LEU A 78 11.03 -7.94 -3.67
C LEU A 78 10.59 -9.40 -3.72
N VAL A 79 9.43 -9.64 -4.32
CA VAL A 79 8.98 -10.99 -4.68
C VAL A 79 9.23 -11.23 -6.15
N HIS A 80 9.98 -12.29 -6.45
CA HIS A 80 10.24 -12.76 -7.80
C HIS A 80 9.19 -13.81 -8.17
N HIS A 81 8.28 -13.45 -9.07
CA HIS A 81 7.20 -14.36 -9.46
C HIS A 81 6.79 -14.15 -10.92
N ALA A 82 6.68 -15.26 -11.67
CA ALA A 82 6.28 -15.27 -13.08
C ALA A 82 7.06 -14.26 -13.96
N GLY A 83 8.38 -14.18 -13.77
CA GLY A 83 9.27 -13.29 -14.53
C GLY A 83 9.19 -11.80 -14.16
N ALA A 84 8.37 -11.42 -13.18
CA ALA A 84 8.18 -10.05 -12.73
C ALA A 84 8.65 -9.84 -11.29
N ARG A 85 8.86 -8.57 -10.93
CA ARG A 85 9.28 -8.13 -9.59
C ARG A 85 8.10 -7.46 -8.94
N TRP A 86 7.71 -7.96 -7.79
CA TRP A 86 6.55 -7.50 -7.04
C TRP A 86 6.98 -6.89 -5.73
N PHE A 87 6.34 -5.80 -5.33
CA PHE A 87 6.51 -5.24 -4.00
C PHE A 87 5.25 -4.54 -3.53
N VAL A 88 5.17 -4.31 -2.22
CA VAL A 88 4.09 -3.53 -1.62
C VAL A 88 4.58 -2.12 -1.31
N SER A 89 3.84 -1.14 -1.81
CA SER A 89 3.99 0.27 -1.51
C SER A 89 3.03 0.64 -0.37
N PRO A 90 3.49 1.31 0.70
CA PRO A 90 2.61 1.82 1.76
C PRO A 90 1.83 3.07 1.34
N LEU A 91 1.97 3.51 0.08
CA LEU A 91 1.19 4.60 -0.49
C LEU A 91 -0.12 4.07 -1.09
N PRO A 92 -1.21 4.87 -1.07
CA PRO A 92 -2.41 4.61 -1.85
C PRO A 92 -2.12 4.65 -3.36
N ALA A 93 -2.90 3.92 -4.16
CA ALA A 93 -2.60 3.66 -5.58
C ALA A 93 -2.31 4.92 -6.40
N ARG A 94 -3.12 5.98 -6.22
CA ARG A 94 -2.91 7.25 -6.95
C ARG A 94 -1.54 7.88 -6.65
N ARG A 95 -1.11 7.85 -5.38
CA ARG A 95 0.20 8.39 -4.97
C ARG A 95 1.34 7.49 -5.41
N THR A 96 1.15 6.17 -5.37
CA THR A 96 2.12 5.21 -5.91
C THR A 96 2.35 5.46 -7.41
N VAL A 97 1.29 5.62 -8.20
CA VAL A 97 1.41 5.91 -9.64
C VAL A 97 2.11 7.23 -9.90
N ALA A 98 1.77 8.30 -9.16
CA ALA A 98 2.45 9.59 -9.29
C ALA A 98 3.95 9.47 -8.98
N CYS A 99 4.30 8.85 -7.87
CA CYS A 99 5.69 8.61 -7.45
C CYS A 99 6.49 7.82 -8.50
N LEU A 100 5.91 6.75 -9.06
CA LEU A 100 6.57 5.95 -10.10
C LEU A 100 6.78 6.72 -11.40
N ARG A 101 5.85 7.62 -11.76
CA ARG A 101 5.99 8.48 -12.93
C ARG A 101 7.07 9.54 -12.73
N GLU A 102 7.04 10.23 -11.59
CA GLU A 102 7.98 11.31 -11.27
C GLU A 102 9.42 10.80 -11.10
N SER A 103 9.60 9.62 -10.50
CA SER A 103 10.93 9.03 -10.29
C SER A 103 11.58 8.51 -11.58
N GLY A 104 10.79 8.23 -12.62
CA GLY A 104 11.31 7.77 -13.92
C GLY A 104 11.99 6.40 -13.90
N HIS A 105 11.84 5.60 -12.83
CA HIS A 105 12.50 4.28 -12.68
C HIS A 105 11.85 3.15 -13.49
N THR A 106 10.75 3.44 -14.20
CA THR A 106 10.07 2.47 -15.06
C THR A 106 9.94 2.98 -16.50
N PRO A 107 11.05 3.41 -17.13
CA PRO A 107 11.02 3.84 -18.52
C PRO A 107 10.90 2.61 -19.43
N ALA A 108 10.42 2.83 -20.65
CA ALA A 108 10.41 1.76 -21.65
C ALA A 108 11.81 1.13 -21.79
N PRO A 109 11.91 -0.21 -21.89
CA PRO A 109 10.83 -1.18 -22.10
C PRO A 109 10.18 -1.72 -20.81
N LEU A 110 10.54 -1.22 -19.63
CA LEU A 110 9.92 -1.60 -18.36
C LEU A 110 8.48 -1.09 -18.29
N GLN A 111 7.62 -1.89 -17.68
CA GLN A 111 6.26 -1.53 -17.34
C GLN A 111 6.02 -1.70 -15.84
N ALA A 112 5.55 -0.63 -15.19
CA ALA A 112 4.95 -0.68 -13.88
C ALA A 112 3.42 -0.87 -13.98
N MET A 113 2.87 -1.79 -13.21
CA MET A 113 1.44 -1.88 -12.94
C MET A 113 1.21 -1.72 -11.45
N VAL A 114 0.18 -0.97 -11.08
CA VAL A 114 -0.17 -0.72 -9.67
C VAL A 114 -1.61 -1.18 -9.45
N ARG A 115 -1.80 -2.01 -8.42
CA ARG A 115 -3.12 -2.40 -7.92
C ARG A 115 -3.25 -1.87 -6.49
N GLY A 116 -4.23 -1.00 -6.28
CA GLY A 116 -4.56 -0.52 -4.93
C GLY A 116 -5.29 -1.58 -4.12
N ASP A 117 -5.04 -1.56 -2.83
CA ASP A 117 -5.78 -2.27 -1.80
C ASP A 117 -6.19 -1.25 -0.74
N ASP A 118 -7.33 -0.60 -0.99
CA ASP A 118 -7.82 0.49 -0.14
C ASP A 118 -8.26 -0.03 1.24
N GLU A 119 -8.67 -1.30 1.34
CA GLU A 119 -9.08 -1.94 2.59
C GLU A 119 -7.91 -2.14 3.55
N LEU A 120 -6.72 -2.45 3.02
CA LEU A 120 -5.49 -2.56 3.79
C LEU A 120 -4.63 -1.30 3.75
N GLY A 121 -5.02 -0.30 2.96
CA GLY A 121 -4.32 0.99 2.83
C GLY A 121 -2.95 0.89 2.16
N VAL A 122 -2.77 -0.06 1.24
CA VAL A 122 -1.49 -0.32 0.55
C VAL A 122 -1.69 -0.46 -0.95
N SER A 123 -0.60 -0.52 -1.72
CA SER A 123 -0.65 -0.82 -3.15
C SER A 123 0.36 -1.89 -3.53
N VAL A 124 -0.06 -2.86 -4.34
CA VAL A 124 0.83 -3.86 -4.91
C VAL A 124 1.34 -3.38 -6.26
N VAL A 125 2.64 -3.39 -6.43
CA VAL A 125 3.32 -2.94 -7.66
C VAL A 125 3.98 -4.12 -8.34
N ARG A 126 3.80 -4.23 -9.65
CA ARG A 126 4.48 -5.17 -10.54
C ARG A 126 5.40 -4.41 -11.47
N ILE A 127 6.66 -4.81 -11.54
CA ILE A 127 7.61 -4.35 -12.55
C ILE A 127 7.99 -5.54 -13.42
N ALA A 128 7.80 -5.39 -14.73
CA ALA A 128 8.12 -6.40 -15.72
C ALA A 128 8.70 -5.73 -16.96
N ASP A 129 9.59 -6.45 -17.64
CA ASP A 129 10.03 -6.07 -18.98
C ASP A 129 9.00 -6.56 -20.01
N ARG A 130 8.48 -5.63 -20.83
CA ARG A 130 7.57 -5.99 -21.92
C ARG A 130 8.29 -6.55 -23.14
N SER A 131 9.56 -6.24 -23.31
CA SER A 131 10.35 -6.66 -24.47
C SER A 131 10.89 -8.08 -24.32
N GLY A 132 11.10 -8.55 -23.08
CA GLY A 132 11.77 -9.80 -22.77
C GLY A 132 13.28 -9.78 -23.08
N ALA A 133 13.84 -8.60 -23.34
CA ALA A 133 15.23 -8.42 -23.75
C ALA A 133 16.12 -7.91 -22.61
N LEU A 134 15.54 -7.42 -21.51
CA LEU A 134 16.30 -6.96 -20.36
C LEU A 134 16.81 -8.13 -19.52
N ASP A 135 18.06 -8.01 -19.08
CA ASP A 135 18.65 -8.87 -18.06
C ASP A 135 17.83 -8.79 -16.75
N PRO A 136 17.51 -9.93 -16.10
CA PRO A 136 17.01 -9.99 -14.73
C PRO A 136 17.61 -8.94 -13.78
N ALA A 137 18.94 -8.74 -13.78
CA ALA A 137 19.58 -7.80 -12.86
C ALA A 137 19.16 -6.34 -13.10
N ALA A 138 18.88 -5.97 -14.37
CA ALA A 138 18.38 -4.64 -14.71
C ALA A 138 16.94 -4.42 -14.21
N ILE A 139 16.11 -5.46 -14.28
CA ILE A 139 14.73 -5.43 -13.76
C ILE A 139 14.76 -5.32 -12.23
N ASP A 140 15.66 -6.05 -11.56
CA ASP A 140 15.85 -5.98 -10.11
C ASP A 140 16.28 -4.58 -9.67
N ALA A 141 17.29 -3.99 -10.32
CA ALA A 141 17.76 -2.64 -10.02
C ALA A 141 16.66 -1.58 -10.17
N ALA A 142 15.84 -1.68 -11.24
CA ALA A 142 14.70 -0.80 -11.44
C ALA A 142 13.63 -0.99 -10.36
N ALA A 143 13.35 -2.23 -9.98
CA ALA A 143 12.36 -2.54 -8.94
C ALA A 143 12.79 -2.09 -7.54
N VAL A 144 14.06 -2.28 -7.18
CA VAL A 144 14.63 -1.73 -5.94
C VAL A 144 14.52 -0.21 -5.91
N SER A 145 14.88 0.45 -7.01
CA SER A 145 14.82 1.92 -7.11
C SER A 145 13.38 2.45 -6.98
N ALA A 146 12.44 1.83 -7.69
CA ALA A 146 11.02 2.15 -7.61
C ALA A 146 10.43 1.94 -6.21
N ARG A 147 10.79 0.84 -5.54
CA ARG A 147 10.40 0.56 -4.16
C ARG A 147 10.96 1.60 -3.20
N ALA A 148 12.25 1.92 -3.32
CA ALA A 148 12.91 2.94 -2.51
C ALA A 148 12.24 4.32 -2.67
N ALA A 149 11.93 4.73 -3.90
CA ALA A 149 11.22 5.98 -4.18
C ALA A 149 9.85 6.03 -3.47
N CYS A 150 9.08 4.94 -3.53
CA CYS A 150 7.79 4.83 -2.83
C CYS A 150 7.94 4.93 -1.30
N LEU A 151 8.95 4.29 -0.72
CA LEU A 151 9.21 4.34 0.72
C LEU A 151 9.61 5.76 1.16
N VAL A 152 10.48 6.44 0.40
CA VAL A 152 10.86 7.83 0.66
C VAL A 152 9.63 8.75 0.59
N ALA A 153 8.81 8.63 -0.46
CA ALA A 153 7.60 9.42 -0.61
C ALA A 153 6.57 9.18 0.52
N HIS A 154 6.48 7.95 1.03
CA HIS A 154 5.68 7.64 2.22
C HIS A 154 6.23 8.33 3.46
N LEU A 155 7.53 8.21 3.73
CA LEU A 155 8.18 8.85 4.89
C LEU A 155 7.96 10.36 4.89
N VAL A 156 8.20 11.03 3.74
CA VAL A 156 7.97 12.47 3.59
C VAL A 156 6.50 12.83 3.87
N SER A 157 5.55 12.04 3.36
CA SER A 157 4.12 12.26 3.60
C SER A 157 3.76 12.12 5.08
N THR A 158 4.33 11.14 5.78
CA THR A 158 4.04 10.88 7.19
C THR A 158 4.71 11.88 8.13
N THR A 159 5.91 12.37 7.81
CA THR A 159 6.59 13.42 8.58
C THR A 159 5.83 14.74 8.48
N HIS A 160 5.41 15.13 7.27
CA HIS A 160 4.64 16.37 7.09
C HIS A 160 3.27 16.33 7.80
N ALA A 161 2.64 15.15 7.86
CA ALA A 161 1.40 14.96 8.63
C ALA A 161 1.63 15.04 10.15
N ALA A 162 2.78 14.58 10.66
CA ALA A 162 3.15 14.71 12.06
C ALA A 162 3.44 16.17 12.45
N ASP A 163 4.08 16.94 11.56
CA ASP A 163 4.34 18.37 11.77
C ASP A 163 3.04 19.19 11.77
N ALA A 164 2.09 18.87 10.88
CA ALA A 164 0.77 19.50 10.84
C ALA A 164 -0.11 19.19 12.07
N GLY A 165 0.18 18.09 12.79
CA GLY A 165 -0.50 17.73 14.04
C GLY A 165 0.10 18.36 15.30
N SER A 166 1.23 19.07 15.19
CA SER A 166 1.91 19.75 16.31
C SER A 166 1.62 21.26 16.36
N GLY A 167 0.87 21.78 15.38
CA GLY A 167 0.34 23.14 15.36
C GLY A 167 -0.99 23.22 16.11
N THR A 168 -0.97 23.85 17.28
CA THR A 168 -2.08 24.45 18.04
C THR A 168 -3.50 24.27 17.50
N ALA A 169 -4.37 23.72 18.37
CA ALA A 169 -5.79 24.03 18.38
C ALA A 169 -5.99 25.55 18.52
N GLU A 170 -6.03 26.25 17.40
CA GLU A 170 -6.46 27.65 17.33
C GLU A 170 -7.94 27.67 16.97
N ALA A 171 -8.72 28.25 17.88
CA ALA A 171 -10.16 28.27 17.87
C ALA A 171 -10.73 28.84 16.56
N ALA A 172 -11.81 28.22 16.10
CA ALA A 172 -12.67 28.77 15.06
C ALA A 172 -13.09 30.21 15.44
N PRO A 173 -12.93 31.20 14.54
CA PRO A 173 -13.61 32.46 14.73
C PRO A 173 -15.09 32.28 14.35
N ASP A 174 -15.92 32.31 15.38
CA ASP A 174 -17.33 32.69 15.34
C ASP A 174 -17.47 34.01 14.56
N LEU A 175 -18.10 33.94 13.39
CA LEU A 175 -18.43 35.12 12.60
C LEU A 175 -19.93 35.17 12.32
N ALA A 176 -20.71 35.23 13.39
CA ALA A 176 -22.03 35.84 13.38
C ALA A 176 -21.95 37.24 14.03
N ALA A 177 -21.89 38.30 13.22
CA ALA A 177 -22.76 39.48 13.34
C ALA A 177 -22.28 40.70 12.53
N ARG A 178 -23.12 41.09 11.57
CA ARG A 178 -23.68 42.45 11.39
C ARG A 178 -22.74 43.62 11.05
N HIS A 179 -22.84 44.12 9.82
CA HIS A 179 -23.24 45.51 9.44
C HIS A 179 -23.06 45.62 7.91
N ALA A 180 -24.10 45.77 7.11
CA ALA A 180 -24.84 46.99 6.80
C ALA A 180 -24.62 47.33 5.32
N ILE A 181 -25.58 46.95 4.46
CA ILE A 181 -25.81 47.68 3.21
C ILE A 181 -27.27 48.09 3.22
N THR A 182 -27.44 49.34 3.61
CA THR A 182 -28.56 50.22 3.34
C THR A 182 -28.88 50.19 1.85
N ASN A 183 -30.14 49.97 1.48
CA ASN A 183 -30.73 50.70 0.36
C ASN A 183 -32.19 50.99 0.71
N ASP A 184 -32.43 52.30 0.80
CA ASP A 184 -33.66 52.99 1.16
C ASP A 184 -34.74 52.81 0.07
N PRO A 185 -36.04 52.94 0.41
CA PRO A 185 -37.15 52.80 -0.50
C PRO A 185 -37.64 54.16 -1.02
N ASP A 186 -37.62 54.34 -2.34
CA ASP A 186 -38.43 55.33 -3.08
C ASP A 186 -39.05 54.54 -4.24
N HIS A 187 -40.35 54.51 -4.54
CA HIS A 187 -41.45 55.43 -4.26
C HIS A 187 -42.80 54.68 -4.51
N PRO A 188 -43.95 55.19 -4.02
CA PRO A 188 -45.26 54.54 -4.11
C PRO A 188 -46.11 54.98 -5.33
N SER A 189 -47.06 54.10 -5.69
CA SER A 189 -48.42 54.35 -6.22
C SER A 189 -48.62 55.14 -7.53
N HIS A 190 -49.11 54.46 -8.57
CA HIS A 190 -50.51 54.57 -9.03
C HIS A 190 -50.89 53.48 -10.04
#